data_AF-A0A5C8T419-F1
#
_entry.id   AF-A0A5C8T419-F1
#
_cell.length_a   1.000
_cell.length_b   1.000
_cell.length_c   1.000
_cell.angle_alpha   90.00
_cell.angle_beta   90.00
_cell.angle_gamma   90.00
#
_symmetry.space_group_name_H-M   'P 1'
#
loop_
_entity.id
_entity.type
_entity.pdbx_description
1 polymer ?
#
loop_
_entity_poly.entity_id
_entity_poly.type
_entity_poly.pdbx_seq_one_letter_code
_entity_poly.pdbx_strand_id
1 'polypeptide(L)'
;MALGLRLEKTQKSPGLTLAGEVLTLDLCGGLWAPAHRTLIVSDLHLEKGSAYAARTGQFLPPYDTRETLACLHEAVARFDPACIVALGDSFHDARGPERMEPGDRAMVAALQQGRDWVWIAGNHDAAVSEGVGGRYADVLRLGGL
;
A
#
# COMPACT_ATOMS: atom_id res chain seq x y z
N MET A 1 -30.86 -16.24 -25.69
CA MET A 1 -29.61 -16.04 -24.92
C MET A 1 -29.57 -14.58 -24.49
N ALA A 2 -29.80 -14.29 -23.20
CA ALA A 2 -29.72 -12.93 -22.68
C ALA A 2 -28.29 -12.69 -22.18
N LEU A 3 -27.58 -11.74 -22.80
CA LEU A 3 -26.33 -11.22 -22.25
C LEU A 3 -26.66 -10.48 -20.94
N GLY A 4 -26.21 -11.04 -19.82
CA GLY A 4 -26.26 -10.34 -18.53
C GLY A 4 -25.34 -9.12 -18.60
N LEU A 5 -25.93 -7.94 -18.81
CA LEU A 5 -25.28 -6.66 -18.55
C LEU A 5 -24.91 -6.66 -17.06
N ARG A 6 -23.63 -6.89 -16.78
CA ARG A 6 -23.05 -6.64 -15.46
C ARG A 6 -23.18 -5.15 -15.24
N LEU A 7 -24.18 -4.74 -14.46
CA LEU A 7 -24.32 -3.36 -14.01
C LEU A 7 -23.05 -3.02 -13.22
N GLU A 8 -22.19 -2.20 -13.81
CA GLU A 8 -21.10 -1.56 -13.07
C GLU A 8 -21.78 -0.76 -11.97
N LYS A 9 -21.63 -1.21 -10.71
CA LYS A 9 -22.05 -0.40 -9.57
C LYS A 9 -21.27 0.91 -9.68
N THR A 10 -21.98 2.01 -9.89
CA THR A 10 -21.39 3.35 -9.83
C THR A 10 -20.77 3.54 -8.45
N GLN A 11 -19.46 3.31 -8.32
CA GLN A 11 -18.73 3.71 -7.13
C GLN A 11 -18.49 5.22 -7.24
N LYS A 12 -19.31 5.99 -6.52
CA LYS A 12 -18.93 7.37 -6.16
C LYS A 12 -17.85 7.27 -5.10
N SER A 13 -16.59 7.28 -5.50
CA SER A 13 -15.50 7.54 -4.58
C SER A 13 -15.54 9.02 -4.20
N PRO A 14 -15.66 9.39 -2.91
CA PRO A 14 -15.77 10.79 -2.52
C PRO A 14 -14.52 11.55 -2.96
N GLY A 15 -14.74 12.65 -3.68
CA GLY A 15 -13.68 13.57 -4.06
C GLY A 15 -13.34 14.51 -2.90
N LEU A 16 -12.06 14.81 -2.73
CA LEU A 16 -11.53 15.75 -1.74
C LEU A 16 -10.62 16.73 -2.45
N THR A 17 -10.74 18.02 -2.14
CA THR A 17 -9.71 19.01 -2.54
C THR A 17 -8.85 19.32 -1.32
N LEU A 18 -7.54 19.09 -1.43
CA LEU A 18 -6.57 19.40 -0.38
C LEU A 18 -5.39 20.14 -1.00
N ALA A 19 -5.02 21.29 -0.42
CA ALA A 19 -3.92 22.13 -0.91
C ALA A 19 -3.97 22.45 -2.42
N GLY A 20 -5.17 22.48 -3.02
CA GLY A 20 -5.37 22.71 -4.45
C GLY A 20 -5.36 21.45 -5.33
N GLU A 21 -5.03 20.28 -4.77
CA GLU A 21 -5.07 19.00 -5.48
C GLU A 21 -6.46 18.36 -5.37
N VAL A 22 -6.95 17.78 -6.46
CA VAL A 22 -8.18 16.97 -6.49
C VAL A 22 -7.80 15.52 -6.24
N LEU A 23 -8.38 14.94 -5.20
CA LEU A 23 -8.07 13.63 -4.68
C LEU A 23 -9.32 12.76 -4.62
N THR A 24 -9.14 11.46 -4.70
CA THR A 24 -10.21 10.47 -4.58
C THR A 24 -9.94 9.56 -3.39
N LEU A 25 -10.88 9.49 -2.46
CA LEU A 25 -10.82 8.55 -1.33
C LEU A 25 -11.34 7.19 -1.79
N ASP A 26 -10.52 6.16 -1.70
CA ASP A 26 -10.90 4.80 -2.10
C ASP A 26 -11.25 3.93 -0.90
N LEU A 27 -12.14 2.97 -1.11
CA LEU A 27 -12.58 2.04 -0.06
C LEU A 27 -11.48 1.09 0.42
N CYS A 28 -10.36 0.96 -0.32
CA CYS A 28 -9.19 0.26 0.19
C CYS A 28 -8.48 0.99 1.36
N GLY A 29 -8.91 2.21 1.69
CA GLY A 29 -8.21 3.09 2.64
C GLY A 29 -7.10 3.93 2.00
N GLY A 30 -6.95 3.86 0.67
CA GLY A 30 -5.99 4.63 -0.09
C GLY A 30 -6.54 5.96 -0.61
N LEU A 31 -5.63 6.87 -0.93
CA LEU A 31 -5.88 8.17 -1.52
C LEU A 31 -5.31 8.20 -2.95
N TRP A 32 -6.17 8.37 -3.93
CA TRP A 32 -5.78 8.46 -5.34
C TRP A 32 -5.65 9.91 -5.79
N ALA A 33 -4.47 10.27 -6.30
CA ALA A 33 -4.13 11.57 -6.88
C ALA A 33 -4.04 11.47 -8.41
N PRO A 34 -5.15 11.66 -9.16
CA PRO A 34 -5.21 11.42 -10.60
C PRO A 34 -4.26 12.31 -11.41
N ALA A 35 -4.10 13.57 -11.02
CA ALA A 35 -3.23 14.53 -11.72
C ALA A 35 -1.77 14.06 -11.80
N HIS A 36 -1.34 13.26 -10.81
CA HIS A 36 0.03 12.74 -10.70
C HIS A 36 0.10 11.22 -10.90
N ARG A 37 -1.01 10.58 -11.28
CA ARG A 37 -1.15 9.13 -11.35
C ARG A 37 -0.56 8.40 -10.13
N THR A 38 -0.81 8.94 -8.94
CA THR A 38 -0.16 8.49 -7.70
C THR A 38 -1.18 7.92 -6.72
N LEU A 39 -0.94 6.70 -6.25
CA LEU A 39 -1.71 6.06 -5.18
C LEU A 39 -0.94 6.20 -3.86
N ILE A 40 -1.58 6.81 -2.86
CA ILE A 40 -1.01 7.01 -1.53
C ILE A 40 -1.74 6.07 -0.56
N VAL A 41 -0.99 5.28 0.17
CA VAL A 41 -1.46 4.38 1.23
C VAL A 41 -0.64 4.63 2.50
N SER A 42 -1.17 4.24 3.66
CA SER A 42 -0.56 4.48 4.98
C SER A 42 -0.75 3.26 5.85
N ASP A 43 0.10 3.08 6.87
CA ASP A 43 -0.11 2.12 7.96
C ASP A 43 -0.36 0.67 7.49
N LEU A 44 0.36 0.22 6.46
CA LEU A 44 0.20 -1.12 5.89
C LEU A 44 0.42 -2.23 6.92
N HIS A 45 1.26 -1.98 7.93
CA HIS A 45 1.55 -2.90 9.04
C HIS A 45 1.84 -4.34 8.59
N LEU A 46 2.61 -4.49 7.52
CA LEU A 46 3.02 -5.79 7.04
C LEU A 46 3.80 -6.53 8.15
N GLU A 47 3.65 -7.85 8.19
CA GLU A 47 4.35 -8.74 9.13
C GLU A 47 3.93 -8.60 10.61
N LYS A 48 2.74 -8.04 10.89
CA LYS A 48 2.19 -7.97 12.25
C LYS A 48 1.97 -9.35 12.85
N GLY A 49 1.45 -10.31 12.08
CA GLY A 49 1.29 -11.70 12.49
C GLY A 49 2.63 -12.37 12.84
N SER A 50 3.65 -12.18 12.00
CA SER A 50 4.98 -12.76 12.24
C SER A 50 5.70 -12.09 13.42
N ALA A 51 5.46 -10.81 13.66
CA ALA A 51 6.00 -10.10 14.82
C ALA A 51 5.41 -10.60 16.15
N TYR A 52 4.09 -10.85 16.22
CA TYR A 52 3.47 -11.45 17.42
C TYR A 52 3.98 -12.89 17.65
N ALA A 53 4.09 -13.69 16.59
CA ALA A 53 4.65 -15.03 16.70
C ALA A 53 6.11 -15.01 17.21
N ALA A 54 6.95 -14.12 16.68
CA ALA A 54 8.35 -14.00 17.08
C ALA A 54 8.54 -13.42 18.50
N ARG A 55 7.69 -12.46 18.92
CA ARG A 55 7.84 -11.76 20.21
C ARG A 55 7.12 -12.44 21.37
N THR A 56 5.92 -12.95 21.15
CA THR A 56 5.05 -13.44 22.24
C THR A 56 4.67 -14.91 22.08
N GLY A 57 5.05 -15.57 20.97
CA GLY A 57 4.61 -16.93 20.66
C GLY A 57 3.11 -17.04 20.36
N GLN A 58 2.41 -15.90 20.27
CA GLN A 58 0.99 -15.85 19.95
C GLN A 58 0.82 -15.87 18.43
N PHE A 59 0.13 -16.89 17.93
CA PHE A 59 -0.25 -16.98 16.53
C PHE A 59 -1.51 -16.14 16.32
N LEU A 60 -1.37 -15.00 15.65
CA LEU A 60 -2.50 -14.33 15.02
C LEU A 60 -2.93 -15.13 13.77
N PRO A 61 -4.15 -14.92 13.24
CA PRO A 61 -4.53 -15.51 11.97
C PRO A 61 -3.40 -15.27 10.96
N PRO A 62 -2.86 -16.32 10.33
CA PRO A 62 -1.94 -16.14 9.22
C PRO A 62 -2.67 -15.35 8.13
N TYR A 63 -1.96 -14.67 7.23
CA TYR A 63 -2.49 -13.93 6.06
C TYR A 63 -2.78 -12.43 6.23
N ASP A 64 -2.42 -11.79 7.35
CA ASP A 64 -2.60 -10.33 7.51
C ASP A 64 -1.80 -9.53 6.45
N THR A 65 -0.52 -9.87 6.23
CA THR A 65 0.29 -9.29 5.14
C THR A 65 -0.37 -9.52 3.78
N ARG A 66 -0.75 -10.77 3.48
CA ARG A 66 -1.28 -11.18 2.18
C ARG A 66 -2.62 -10.53 1.84
N GLU A 67 -3.50 -10.37 2.84
CA GLU A 67 -4.79 -9.71 2.67
C GLU A 67 -4.62 -8.22 2.36
N THR A 68 -3.72 -7.53 3.07
CA THR A 68 -3.35 -6.14 2.78
C THR A 68 -2.79 -5.99 1.36
N LEU A 69 -1.86 -6.88 0.95
CA LEU A 69 -1.29 -6.85 -0.39
C LEU A 69 -2.31 -7.17 -1.49
N ALA A 70 -3.27 -8.06 -1.23
CA ALA A 70 -4.36 -8.35 -2.16
C ALA A 70 -5.30 -7.14 -2.33
N CYS A 71 -5.66 -6.47 -1.25
CA CYS A 71 -6.46 -5.24 -1.31
C CYS A 71 -5.73 -4.13 -2.10
N LEU A 72 -4.43 -3.98 -1.87
CA LEU A 72 -3.60 -3.05 -2.61
C LEU A 72 -3.49 -3.42 -4.10
N HIS A 73 -3.35 -4.70 -4.43
CA HIS A 73 -3.34 -5.18 -5.81
C HIS A 73 -4.61 -4.78 -6.56
N GLU A 74 -5.78 -4.97 -5.96
CA GLU A 74 -7.05 -4.55 -6.54
C GLU A 74 -7.12 -3.03 -6.76
N ALA A 75 -6.60 -2.23 -5.84
CA ALA A 75 -6.52 -0.77 -6.00
C ALA A 75 -5.56 -0.38 -7.15
N VAL A 76 -4.40 -1.03 -7.24
CA VAL A 76 -3.43 -0.81 -8.32
C VAL A 76 -4.03 -1.20 -9.67
N ALA A 77 -4.78 -2.31 -9.75
CA ALA A 77 -5.47 -2.72 -10.97
C ALA A 77 -6.57 -1.74 -11.40
N ARG A 78 -7.29 -1.14 -10.43
CA ARG A 78 -8.33 -0.13 -10.70
C ARG A 78 -7.76 1.20 -11.18
N PHE A 79 -6.70 1.70 -10.55
CA PHE A 79 -6.20 3.05 -10.78
C PHE A 79 -5.02 3.12 -11.76
N ASP A 80 -4.31 2.02 -11.97
CA ASP A 80 -3.07 1.95 -12.76
C ASP A 80 -2.08 3.09 -12.39
N PRO A 81 -1.62 3.16 -11.14
CA PRO A 81 -0.70 4.20 -10.70
C PRO A 81 0.64 4.10 -11.43
N ALA A 82 1.21 5.25 -11.78
CA ALA A 82 2.62 5.37 -12.16
C ALA A 82 3.53 5.43 -10.91
N CYS A 83 2.99 5.88 -9.77
CA CYS A 83 3.69 5.97 -8.50
C CYS A 83 2.82 5.45 -7.34
N ILE A 84 3.42 4.70 -6.42
CA ILE A 84 2.79 4.26 -5.18
C ILE A 84 3.61 4.80 -4.00
N VAL A 85 2.94 5.47 -3.07
CA VAL A 85 3.54 6.04 -1.87
C VAL A 85 2.99 5.31 -0.66
N ALA A 86 3.86 4.62 0.07
CA ALA A 86 3.57 4.06 1.37
C ALA A 86 4.04 5.08 2.43
N LEU A 87 3.08 5.85 2.93
CA LEU A 87 3.25 6.96 3.86
C LEU A 87 3.19 6.46 5.31
N GLY A 88 4.31 5.97 5.82
CA GLY A 88 4.44 5.59 7.22
C GLY A 88 3.92 4.21 7.59
N ASP A 89 4.43 3.70 8.72
CA ASP A 89 4.15 2.43 9.41
C ASP A 89 3.85 1.27 8.45
N SER A 90 4.74 1.12 7.46
CA SER A 90 4.62 0.08 6.42
C SER A 90 4.91 -1.30 6.99
N PHE A 91 5.83 -1.41 7.96
CA PHE A 91 6.17 -2.65 8.65
C PHE A 91 5.83 -2.56 10.13
N HIS A 92 5.41 -3.68 10.72
CA HIS A 92 5.12 -3.73 12.15
C HIS A 92 6.37 -3.52 13.04
N ASP A 93 7.54 -3.93 12.55
CA ASP A 93 8.83 -3.65 13.17
C ASP A 93 9.96 -3.60 12.14
N ALA A 94 11.10 -3.07 12.58
CA ALA A 94 12.31 -2.89 11.76
C ALA A 94 12.83 -4.17 11.08
N ARG A 95 12.51 -5.35 11.62
CA ARG A 95 12.93 -6.65 11.10
C ARG A 95 11.84 -7.35 10.29
N GLY A 96 10.69 -6.71 10.09
CA GLY A 96 9.60 -7.18 9.22
C GLY A 96 10.10 -7.59 7.83
N PRO A 97 10.90 -6.77 7.12
CA PRO A 97 11.46 -7.14 5.82
C PRO A 97 12.23 -8.46 5.82
N GLU A 98 13.01 -8.75 6.87
CA GLU A 98 13.81 -9.98 6.97
C GLU A 98 12.95 -11.24 7.14
N ARG A 99 11.77 -11.09 7.75
CA ARG A 99 10.86 -12.21 8.07
C ARG A 99 9.75 -12.41 7.05
N MET A 100 9.57 -11.45 6.15
CA MET A 100 8.55 -11.48 5.12
C MET A 100 8.64 -12.78 4.31
N GLU A 101 7.51 -13.48 4.24
CA GLU A 101 7.38 -14.74 3.52
C GLU A 101 7.74 -14.55 2.03
N PRO A 102 8.46 -15.50 1.41
CA PRO A 102 8.85 -15.39 0.00
C PRO A 102 7.71 -15.03 -0.97
N GLY A 103 6.51 -15.55 -0.76
CA GLY A 103 5.33 -15.23 -1.56
C GLY A 103 4.88 -13.77 -1.42
N ASP A 104 4.81 -13.25 -0.19
CA ASP A 104 4.41 -11.86 0.07
C ASP A 104 5.45 -10.87 -0.45
N ARG A 105 6.74 -11.20 -0.31
CA ARG A 105 7.86 -10.47 -0.93
C ARG A 105 7.74 -10.42 -2.46
N ALA A 106 7.37 -11.54 -3.08
CA ALA A 106 7.14 -11.58 -4.52
C ALA A 106 5.92 -10.73 -4.93
N MET A 107 4.87 -10.67 -4.10
CA MET A 107 3.72 -9.79 -4.34
C MET A 107 4.11 -8.31 -4.28
N VAL A 108 4.92 -7.89 -3.30
CA VAL A 108 5.45 -6.52 -3.24
C VAL A 108 6.26 -6.20 -4.50
N ALA A 109 7.18 -7.08 -4.90
CA ALA A 109 7.98 -6.89 -6.12
C ALA A 109 7.11 -6.79 -7.38
N ALA A 110 6.04 -7.58 -7.49
CA ALA A 110 5.09 -7.51 -8.60
C ALA A 110 4.32 -6.18 -8.62
N LEU A 111 3.92 -5.66 -7.45
CA LEU A 111 3.27 -4.35 -7.35
C LEU A 111 4.20 -3.22 -7.77
N GLN A 112 5.49 -3.30 -7.42
CA GLN A 112 6.51 -2.32 -7.78
C GLN A 112 6.88 -2.35 -9.28
N GLN A 113 6.65 -3.47 -9.97
CA GLN A 113 7.12 -3.62 -11.35
C GLN A 113 6.49 -2.57 -12.28
N GLY A 114 7.35 -1.77 -12.93
CA GLY A 114 6.94 -0.71 -13.85
C GLY A 114 6.40 0.56 -13.18
N ARG A 115 6.57 0.72 -11.86
CA ARG A 115 6.05 1.84 -11.07
C ARG A 115 7.15 2.43 -10.20
N ASP A 116 7.08 3.74 -9.95
CA ASP A 116 7.84 4.33 -8.85
C ASP A 116 7.19 3.87 -7.53
N TRP A 117 8.01 3.41 -6.59
CA TRP A 117 7.54 3.01 -5.27
C TRP A 117 8.32 3.77 -4.22
N VAL A 118 7.61 4.53 -3.39
CA VAL A 118 8.18 5.41 -2.37
C VAL A 118 7.78 4.93 -1.00
N TRP A 119 8.77 4.60 -0.19
CA TRP A 119 8.60 4.36 1.24
C TRP A 119 8.91 5.66 1.98
N ILE A 120 7.95 6.18 2.75
CA ILE A 120 8.17 7.26 3.70
C ILE A 120 8.08 6.65 5.09
N ALA A 121 9.13 6.81 5.90
CA ALA A 121 9.21 6.15 7.19
C ALA A 121 8.17 6.72 8.17
N GLY A 122 7.47 5.83 8.88
CA GLY A 122 6.66 6.17 10.05
C GLY A 122 7.44 6.03 11.34
N ASN A 123 6.72 6.00 12.46
CA ASN A 123 7.31 5.85 13.78
C ASN A 123 7.92 4.45 14.00
N HIS A 124 7.32 3.42 13.39
CA HIS A 124 7.75 2.02 13.49
C HIS A 124 8.86 1.67 12.48
N ASP A 125 9.00 2.46 11.41
CA ASP A 125 9.89 2.18 10.27
C ASP A 125 11.27 2.85 10.37
N ALA A 126 11.59 3.54 11.47
CA ALA A 126 12.81 4.37 11.59
C ALA A 126 14.15 3.63 11.34
N ALA A 127 14.14 2.30 11.23
CA ALA A 127 15.29 1.47 10.88
C ALA A 127 15.09 0.60 9.61
N VAL A 128 13.91 0.60 8.98
CA VAL A 128 13.67 -0.12 7.71
C VAL A 128 14.23 0.70 6.57
N SER A 129 15.50 0.49 6.25
CA SER A 129 16.21 1.23 5.19
C SER A 129 16.40 0.43 3.91
N GLU A 130 16.29 -0.90 3.97
CA GLU A 130 16.62 -1.78 2.85
C GLU A 130 15.79 -3.07 2.87
N GLY A 131 15.74 -3.75 1.72
CA GLY A 131 15.33 -5.14 1.66
C GLY A 131 13.98 -5.43 1.03
N VAL A 132 13.22 -4.46 0.52
CA VAL A 132 11.96 -4.72 -0.24
C VAL A 132 11.84 -3.96 -1.56
N GLY A 133 12.95 -3.43 -2.09
CA GLY A 133 12.92 -2.63 -3.33
C GLY A 133 12.26 -1.26 -3.14
N GLY A 134 12.07 -0.52 -4.24
CA GLY A 134 11.60 0.87 -4.20
C GLY A 134 12.66 1.84 -3.67
N ARG A 135 12.28 3.10 -3.50
CA ARG A 135 13.13 4.15 -2.93
C ARG A 135 12.56 4.63 -1.60
N TYR A 136 13.46 4.96 -0.67
CA TYR A 136 13.12 5.52 0.63
C TYR A 136 13.27 7.05 0.58
N ALA A 137 12.38 7.78 1.22
CA ALA A 137 12.42 9.23 1.29
C ALA A 137 11.85 9.72 2.62
N ASP A 138 12.43 10.76 3.20
CA ASP A 138 11.87 11.41 4.40
C ASP A 138 10.63 12.23 4.06
N VAL A 139 10.60 12.82 2.85
CA VAL A 139 9.53 13.68 2.37
C VAL A 139 9.35 13.46 0.87
N LEU A 140 8.09 13.42 0.42
CA LEU A 140 7.71 13.51 -0.98
C LEU A 140 6.76 14.69 -1.16
N ARG A 141 7.00 15.49 -2.20
CA ARG A 141 6.10 16.59 -2.59
C ARG A 141 5.35 16.20 -3.85
N LEU A 142 4.03 16.42 -3.85
CA LEU A 142 3.16 16.04 -4.95
C LEU A 142 2.23 17.20 -5.30
N GLY A 143 2.63 18.02 -6.26
CA GLY A 143 1.90 19.25 -6.59
C GLY A 143 1.80 20.17 -5.38
N GLY A 144 0.57 20.47 -4.94
CA GLY A 144 0.30 21.25 -3.73
C GLY A 144 0.48 20.51 -2.39
N LEU A 145 0.72 19.20 -2.40
CA LEU A 145 0.88 18.34 -1.20
C LEU A 145 2.35 18.23 -0.76
#